data_AF-A0A0N4YJZ4-F1
#
_entry.id   AF-A0A0N4YJZ4-F1
#
_cell.length_a   1.000
_cell.length_b   1.000
_cell.length_c   1.000
_cell.angle_alpha   90.00
_cell.angle_beta   90.00
_cell.angle_gamma   90.00
#
_symmetry.space_group_name_H-M   'P 1'
#
loop_
_entity.id
_entity.type
_entity.pdbx_description
1 polymer ?
#
loop_
_entity_poly.entity_id
_entity_poly.type
_entity_poly.pdbx_seq_one_letter_code
_entity_poly.pdbx_strand_id
1 'polypeptide(L)'
;MGHRGGIRSASSSSFLQFAISHGLTQMVDTPTRGLNAVDLVLASDSSKVADVVVSTPFSTSDHNIVEFKLLGGLTDRRRLGPPLRNFSKGNYALINAALSEVDWIEVLGTTSSSDACYSAFLDICHSLVEKYVPLQAVAGKRLQSRKYPKESSSLEKRAAFYYANRHRYGVVKYNKLARRLKRKLASGGVRAVGG
;
A
#
# COMPACT_ATOMS: atom_id res chain seq x y z
N MET A 1 -25.61 36.56 -13.90
CA MET A 1 -25.30 36.23 -12.50
C MET A 1 -26.34 35.25 -11.99
N GLY A 2 -25.97 34.01 -11.70
CA GLY A 2 -26.88 33.01 -11.14
C GLY A 2 -26.18 32.29 -9.99
N HIS A 3 -26.35 32.80 -8.78
CA HIS A 3 -25.91 32.09 -7.57
C HIS A 3 -26.83 30.90 -7.34
N ARG A 4 -26.35 29.70 -7.69
CA ARG A 4 -26.90 28.46 -7.14
C ARG A 4 -26.40 28.34 -5.70
N GLY A 5 -27.20 28.81 -4.75
CA GLY A 5 -27.05 28.49 -3.35
C GLY A 5 -27.13 26.97 -3.17
N GLY A 6 -25.98 26.35 -2.91
CA GLY A 6 -25.89 24.92 -2.66
C GLY A 6 -26.23 24.62 -1.21
N ILE A 7 -27.31 23.87 -0.99
CA ILE A 7 -27.56 23.19 0.28
C ILE A 7 -26.40 22.21 0.49
N ARG A 8 -25.47 22.56 1.37
CA ARG A 8 -24.39 21.65 1.81
C ARG A 8 -24.99 20.65 2.78
N SER A 9 -24.84 19.35 2.51
CA SER A 9 -25.23 18.34 3.50
C SER A 9 -24.35 18.47 4.75
N ALA A 10 -24.88 18.17 5.93
CA ALA A 10 -24.11 18.23 7.18
C ALA A 10 -22.79 17.43 7.09
N SER A 11 -22.81 16.33 6.35
CA SER A 11 -21.64 15.46 6.11
C SER A 11 -20.59 16.13 5.21
N SER A 12 -20.99 16.93 4.21
CA SER A 12 -20.06 17.69 3.37
C SER A 12 -19.38 18.85 4.13
N SER A 13 -20.11 19.48 5.05
CA SER A 13 -19.59 20.57 5.87
C SER A 13 -18.57 20.07 6.90
N SER A 14 -18.84 18.93 7.56
CA SER A 14 -17.89 18.35 8.52
C SER A 14 -16.61 17.85 7.84
N PHE A 15 -16.72 17.22 6.67
CA PHE A 15 -15.56 16.81 5.88
C PHE A 15 -14.71 17.99 5.43
N LEU A 16 -15.35 19.06 4.93
CA LEU A 16 -14.63 20.27 4.54
C LEU A 16 -13.93 20.91 5.74
N GLN A 17 -14.62 20.99 6.89
CA GLN A 17 -14.03 21.55 8.10
C GLN A 17 -12.83 20.73 8.58
N PHE A 18 -12.91 19.39 8.49
CA PHE A 18 -11.78 18.51 8.76
C PHE A 18 -10.59 18.78 7.83
N ALA A 19 -10.83 18.91 6.53
CA ALA A 19 -9.77 19.19 5.57
C ALA A 19 -9.08 20.54 5.85
N ILE A 20 -9.88 21.58 6.13
CA ILE A 20 -9.37 22.92 6.48
C ILE A 20 -8.58 22.87 7.79
N SER A 21 -9.10 22.23 8.84
CA SER A 21 -8.46 22.20 10.15
C SER A 21 -7.13 21.44 10.17
N HIS A 22 -6.91 20.55 9.21
CA HIS A 22 -5.67 19.79 9.06
C HIS A 22 -4.76 20.32 7.94
N GLY A 23 -5.08 21.50 7.36
CA GLY A 23 -4.27 22.10 6.29
C GLY A 23 -4.21 21.25 5.01
N LEU A 24 -5.25 20.47 4.73
CA LEU A 24 -5.31 19.60 3.57
C LEU A 24 -5.78 20.36 2.33
N THR A 25 -4.98 20.30 1.27
CA THR A 25 -5.30 20.87 -0.05
C THR A 25 -5.84 19.80 -0.97
N GLN A 26 -6.96 20.08 -1.64
CA GLN A 26 -7.52 19.21 -2.67
C GLN A 26 -6.73 19.35 -3.97
N MET A 27 -6.27 18.23 -4.49
CA MET A 27 -5.42 18.16 -5.69
C MET A 27 -6.20 17.78 -6.96
N VAL A 28 -7.41 17.20 -6.83
CA VAL A 28 -8.28 16.85 -7.96
C VAL A 28 -9.29 17.97 -8.17
N ASP A 29 -9.30 18.59 -9.35
CA ASP A 29 -10.19 19.71 -9.71
C ASP A 29 -11.18 19.37 -10.84
N THR A 30 -11.09 18.16 -11.38
CA THR A 30 -11.89 17.70 -12.53
C THR A 30 -12.89 16.60 -12.16
N PRO A 31 -14.01 16.47 -12.91
CA PRO A 31 -15.01 15.44 -12.63
C PRO A 31 -14.47 14.01 -12.70
N THR A 32 -14.67 13.25 -11.63
CA THR A 32 -14.28 11.83 -11.53
C THR A 32 -15.47 10.90 -11.78
N ARG A 33 -16.71 11.40 -11.65
CA ARG A 33 -17.93 10.66 -11.96
C ARG A 33 -18.99 11.58 -12.59
N GLY A 34 -19.28 11.37 -13.87
CA GLY A 34 -20.21 12.22 -14.61
C GLY A 34 -19.71 13.68 -14.64
N LEU A 35 -20.47 14.59 -14.02
CA LEU A 35 -20.10 16.01 -13.90
C LEU A 35 -19.58 16.38 -12.50
N ASN A 36 -19.44 15.40 -11.60
CA ASN A 36 -19.07 15.63 -10.20
C ASN A 36 -17.65 15.13 -9.91
N ALA A 37 -16.91 15.89 -9.10
CA ALA A 37 -15.68 15.43 -8.45
C ALA A 37 -16.05 14.80 -7.11
N VAL A 38 -16.00 13.47 -7.03
CA VAL A 38 -16.36 12.71 -5.83
C VAL A 38 -15.17 11.94 -5.27
N ASP A 39 -14.18 11.65 -6.12
CA ASP A 39 -12.92 11.01 -5.73
C ASP A 39 -11.86 12.11 -5.55
N LEU A 40 -11.35 12.26 -4.33
CA LEU A 40 -10.47 13.37 -3.95
C LEU A 40 -9.08 12.86 -3.60
N VAL A 41 -8.06 13.60 -4.02
CA VAL A 41 -6.70 13.49 -3.48
C VAL A 41 -6.46 14.70 -2.59
N LEU A 42 -6.19 14.46 -1.31
CA LEU A 42 -5.88 15.50 -0.33
C LEU A 42 -4.41 15.41 0.06
N ALA A 43 -3.72 16.55 0.11
CA ALA A 43 -2.31 16.62 0.50
C ALA A 43 -2.08 17.75 1.52
N SER A 44 -1.31 17.45 2.58
CA SER A 44 -0.82 18.46 3.52
C SER A 44 0.32 19.30 2.93
N ASP A 45 1.10 18.72 2.01
CA ASP A 45 2.12 19.39 1.21
C ASP A 45 1.86 19.08 -0.27
N SER A 46 1.27 20.04 -0.97
CA SER A 46 0.95 19.91 -2.40
C SER A 46 2.19 19.76 -3.28
N SER A 47 3.37 20.21 -2.83
CA SER A 47 4.63 20.05 -3.58
C SER A 47 5.07 18.59 -3.70
N LYS A 48 4.51 17.70 -2.88
CA LYS A 48 4.77 16.24 -2.91
C LYS A 48 3.87 15.49 -3.87
N VAL A 49 2.90 16.16 -4.51
CA VAL A 49 1.97 15.54 -5.44
C VAL A 49 2.08 16.24 -6.79
N ALA A 50 2.37 15.48 -7.84
CA ALA A 50 2.51 15.99 -9.20
C ALA A 50 1.70 15.17 -10.21
N ASP A 51 1.54 15.71 -11.41
CA ASP A 51 0.89 15.04 -12.55
C ASP A 51 -0.48 14.43 -12.20
N VAL A 52 -1.32 15.17 -11.47
CA VAL A 52 -2.69 14.75 -11.17
C VAL A 52 -3.50 14.78 -12.45
N VAL A 53 -3.95 13.62 -12.91
CA VAL A 53 -4.69 13.44 -14.17
C VAL A 53 -5.90 12.56 -13.91
N VAL A 54 -7.07 13.00 -14.38
CA VAL A 54 -8.27 12.17 -14.41
C VAL A 54 -8.36 11.51 -15.79
N SER A 55 -8.10 10.21 -15.84
CA SER A 55 -8.08 9.41 -17.07
C SER A 55 -9.38 8.62 -17.26
N THR A 56 -9.51 7.95 -18.40
CA THR A 56 -10.76 7.25 -18.75
C THR A 56 -11.09 6.16 -17.73
N PRO A 57 -12.38 5.82 -17.51
CA PRO A 57 -12.75 4.79 -16.55
C PRO A 57 -12.05 3.46 -16.80
N PHE A 58 -11.68 2.78 -15.72
CA PHE A 58 -11.10 1.46 -15.82
C PHE A 58 -12.18 0.43 -16.13
N SER A 59 -12.04 -0.27 -17.27
CA SER A 59 -12.94 -1.38 -17.62
C SER A 59 -14.41 -0.93 -17.60
N THR A 60 -15.28 -1.54 -16.79
CA THR A 60 -16.70 -1.17 -16.67
C THR A 60 -17.00 -0.26 -15.48
N SER A 61 -16.00 0.41 -14.91
CA SER A 61 -16.20 1.41 -13.85
C SER A 61 -17.06 2.56 -14.35
N ASP A 62 -17.92 3.09 -13.49
CA ASP A 62 -18.63 4.36 -13.70
C ASP A 62 -17.84 5.57 -13.18
N HIS A 63 -16.74 5.34 -12.47
CA HIS A 63 -15.75 6.35 -12.07
C HIS A 63 -14.53 6.35 -13.01
N ASN A 64 -14.05 7.55 -13.34
CA ASN A 64 -12.77 7.81 -13.98
C ASN A 64 -11.61 7.44 -13.05
N ILE A 65 -10.45 7.14 -13.62
CA ILE A 65 -9.24 6.86 -12.83
C ILE A 65 -8.60 8.19 -12.45
N VAL A 66 -8.15 8.33 -11.20
CA VAL A 66 -7.28 9.43 -10.77
C VAL A 66 -5.85 8.91 -10.72
N GLU A 67 -4.98 9.46 -11.57
CA GLU A 67 -3.55 9.16 -11.63
C GLU A 67 -2.77 10.36 -11.06
N PHE A 68 -1.75 10.10 -10.26
CA PHE A 68 -0.85 11.14 -9.74
C PHE A 68 0.50 10.53 -9.36
N LYS A 69 1.53 11.38 -9.24
CA LYS A 69 2.86 11.01 -8.79
C LYS A 69 3.13 11.57 -7.41
N LEU A 70 3.74 10.76 -6.55
CA LEU A 70 4.30 11.23 -5.29
C LEU A 70 5.77 11.61 -5.51
N LEU A 71 6.07 12.90 -5.32
CA LEU A 71 7.42 13.43 -5.40
C LEU A 71 8.15 13.25 -4.06
N GLY A 72 9.43 12.86 -4.12
CA GLY A 72 10.24 12.64 -2.92
C GLY A 72 10.03 11.28 -2.25
N GLY A 73 9.47 10.29 -2.96
CA GLY A 73 9.50 8.90 -2.51
C GLY A 73 10.94 8.46 -2.24
N LEU A 74 11.15 7.79 -1.10
CA LEU A 74 12.42 7.16 -0.73
C LEU A 74 13.05 6.53 -1.97
N THR A 75 14.14 7.13 -2.44
CA THR A 75 15.00 6.60 -3.51
C THR A 75 15.18 5.13 -3.23
N ASP A 76 14.84 4.29 -4.20
CA ASP A 76 15.01 2.84 -4.29
C ASP A 76 15.88 2.23 -3.19
N ARG A 77 15.40 2.28 -1.94
CA ARG A 77 15.91 1.46 -0.88
C ARG A 77 15.35 0.13 -1.34
N ARG A 78 16.16 -0.62 -2.10
CA ARG A 78 16.16 -2.08 -2.13
C ARG A 78 15.59 -2.44 -0.77
N ARG A 79 14.34 -2.90 -0.72
CA ARG A 79 13.54 -2.91 0.52
C ARG A 79 14.19 -3.90 1.49
N LEU A 80 15.35 -3.55 2.02
CA LEU A 80 16.00 -4.26 3.08
C LEU A 80 15.03 -4.04 4.22
N GLY A 81 14.22 -5.06 4.49
CA GLY A 81 13.54 -5.09 5.77
C GLY A 81 14.60 -4.91 6.86
N PRO A 82 14.20 -4.44 8.05
CA PRO A 82 15.12 -4.47 9.19
C PRO A 82 15.74 -5.87 9.25
N PRO A 83 17.07 -5.97 9.45
CA PRO A 83 17.73 -7.27 9.48
C PRO A 83 17.06 -8.14 10.54
N LEU A 84 16.76 -9.40 10.19
CA LEU A 84 16.14 -10.35 11.11
C LEU A 84 17.20 -11.30 11.64
N ARG A 85 17.03 -11.78 12.88
CA ARG A 85 17.87 -12.83 13.44
C ARG A 85 17.71 -14.10 12.62
N ASN A 86 18.82 -14.65 12.14
CA ASN A 86 18.83 -15.95 11.49
C ASN A 86 19.03 -17.04 12.54
N PHE A 87 17.93 -17.50 13.12
CA PHE A 87 17.93 -18.59 14.09
C PHE A 87 18.51 -19.88 13.54
N SER A 88 18.40 -20.17 12.23
CA SER A 88 19.05 -21.35 11.64
C SER A 88 20.58 -21.33 11.70
N LYS A 89 21.19 -20.15 11.91
CA LYS A 89 22.64 -19.95 12.03
C LYS A 89 23.09 -19.54 13.43
N GLY A 90 22.23 -19.67 14.44
CA GLY A 90 22.61 -19.41 15.82
C GLY A 90 23.66 -20.38 16.33
N ASN A 91 24.63 -19.91 17.11
CA ASN A 91 25.56 -20.80 17.82
C ASN A 91 24.93 -21.31 19.12
N TYR A 92 24.08 -22.32 18.99
CA TYR A 92 23.34 -22.90 20.13
C TYR A 92 24.25 -23.62 21.13
N ALA A 93 25.42 -24.11 20.71
CA ALA A 93 26.37 -24.72 21.63
C ALA A 93 26.88 -23.70 22.67
N LEU A 94 27.23 -22.48 22.22
CA LEU A 94 27.64 -21.40 23.12
C LEU A 94 26.47 -20.84 23.94
N ILE A 95 25.26 -20.78 23.38
CA ILE A 95 24.06 -20.40 24.15
C ILE A 95 23.83 -21.40 25.29
N ASN A 96 23.88 -22.70 25.00
CA ASN A 96 23.67 -23.74 26.01
C ASN A 96 24.77 -23.71 27.09
N ALA A 97 26.04 -23.53 26.70
CA ALA A 97 27.14 -23.37 27.64
C ALA A 97 26.91 -22.15 28.56
N ALA A 98 26.60 -21.00 27.98
CA ALA A 98 26.33 -19.78 28.74
C ALA A 98 25.13 -19.95 29.69
N LEU A 99 24.03 -20.56 29.23
CA LEU A 99 22.86 -20.83 30.08
C LEU A 99 23.17 -21.81 31.23
N SER A 100 24.10 -22.76 31.03
CA SER A 100 24.52 -23.70 32.07
C SER A 100 25.43 -23.07 33.13
N GLU A 101 26.07 -21.95 32.80
CA GLU A 101 26.92 -21.18 33.72
C GLU A 101 26.12 -20.14 34.55
N VAL A 102 24.85 -19.88 34.20
CA VAL A 102 24.00 -18.95 34.95
C VAL A 102 23.60 -19.57 36.30
N ASP A 103 23.83 -18.83 37.39
CA ASP A 103 23.25 -19.16 38.69
C ASP A 103 21.76 -18.80 38.71
N TRP A 104 20.92 -19.75 38.33
CA TRP A 104 19.47 -19.56 38.30
C TRP A 104 18.85 -19.40 39.69
N ILE A 105 19.50 -19.91 40.75
CA ILE A 105 19.00 -19.76 42.12
C ILE A 105 19.14 -18.30 42.54
N GLU A 106 20.28 -17.67 42.24
CA GLU A 106 20.48 -16.24 42.49
C GLU A 106 19.55 -15.37 41.62
N VAL A 107 19.49 -15.64 40.32
CA VAL A 107 18.70 -14.83 39.37
C VAL A 107 17.21 -14.87 39.68
N LEU A 108 16.67 -16.04 40.01
CA LEU A 108 15.22 -16.19 40.28
C LEU A 108 14.87 -16.00 41.76
N GLY A 109 15.84 -16.17 42.66
CA GLY A 109 15.65 -16.00 44.10
C GLY A 109 15.65 -14.53 44.54
N THR A 110 16.19 -13.63 43.73
CA THR A 110 16.25 -12.18 44.01
C THR A 110 15.00 -11.42 43.54
N THR A 111 14.14 -12.06 42.74
CA THR A 111 12.93 -11.44 42.16
C THR A 111 11.69 -11.62 43.03
N SER A 112 10.86 -10.57 43.12
CA SER A 112 9.74 -10.47 44.07
C SER A 112 8.40 -11.06 43.58
N SER A 113 8.31 -11.50 42.33
CA SER A 113 7.09 -12.07 41.73
C SER A 113 7.41 -13.00 40.57
N SER A 114 6.46 -13.86 40.20
CA SER A 114 6.57 -14.76 39.03
C SER A 114 6.83 -14.01 37.73
N ASP A 115 6.20 -12.85 37.55
CA ASP A 115 6.36 -12.02 36.35
C ASP A 115 7.77 -11.42 36.30
N ALA A 116 8.32 -11.05 37.46
CA ALA A 116 9.70 -10.58 37.56
C ALA A 116 10.70 -11.71 37.26
N CYS A 117 10.46 -12.92 37.77
CA CYS A 117 11.26 -14.10 37.41
C CYS A 117 11.26 -14.36 35.90
N TYR A 118 10.08 -14.31 35.27
CA TYR A 118 9.93 -14.55 33.84
C TYR A 118 10.63 -13.48 33.00
N SER A 119 10.54 -12.22 33.43
CA SER A 119 11.23 -11.10 32.76
C SER A 119 12.75 -11.26 32.84
N ALA A 120 13.30 -11.57 34.03
CA ALA A 120 14.73 -11.79 34.20
C ALA A 120 15.25 -12.98 33.35
N PHE A 121 14.48 -14.06 33.27
CA PHE A 121 14.77 -15.17 32.37
C PHE A 121 14.81 -14.74 30.90
N LEU A 122 13.78 -14.01 30.44
CA LEU A 122 13.71 -13.53 29.06
C LEU A 122 14.86 -12.59 28.73
N ASP A 123 15.23 -11.69 29.64
CA ASP A 123 16.34 -10.75 29.43
C ASP A 123 17.67 -11.48 29.18
N ILE A 124 17.95 -12.52 29.96
CA ILE A 124 19.12 -13.39 29.76
C ILE A 124 19.02 -14.08 28.39
N CYS A 125 17.89 -14.72 28.08
CA CYS A 125 17.72 -15.40 26.79
C CYS A 125 17.85 -14.45 25.59
N HIS A 126 17.26 -13.26 25.67
CA HIS A 126 17.35 -12.24 24.63
C HIS A 126 18.79 -11.76 24.45
N SER A 127 19.52 -11.50 25.54
CA SER A 127 20.94 -11.09 25.45
C SER A 127 21.81 -12.14 24.74
N LEU A 128 21.56 -13.43 25.01
CA LEU A 128 22.27 -14.54 24.37
C LEU A 128 21.88 -14.69 22.90
N VAL A 129 20.60 -14.51 22.56
CA VAL A 129 20.13 -14.46 21.16
C VAL A 129 20.79 -13.31 20.42
N GLU A 130 20.91 -12.14 21.03
CA GLU A 130 21.56 -10.99 20.41
C GLU A 130 23.04 -11.23 20.14
N LYS A 131 23.72 -11.88 21.09
CA LYS A 131 25.16 -12.18 21.04
C LYS A 131 25.51 -13.31 20.08
N TYR A 132 24.70 -14.38 20.04
CA TYR A 132 25.05 -15.63 19.35
C TYR A 132 24.17 -15.98 18.14
N VAL A 133 23.10 -15.23 17.88
CA VAL A 133 22.28 -15.38 16.66
C VAL A 133 22.57 -14.22 15.70
N PRO A 134 23.21 -14.49 14.54
CA PRO A 134 23.60 -13.44 13.61
C PRO A 134 22.37 -12.79 12.97
N LEU A 135 22.52 -11.50 12.65
CA LEU A 135 21.56 -10.79 11.81
C LEU A 135 21.74 -11.19 10.35
N GLN A 136 20.62 -11.35 9.65
CA GLN A 136 20.58 -11.55 8.21
C GLN A 136 19.80 -10.42 7.56
N ALA A 137 20.41 -9.80 6.55
CA ALA A 137 19.72 -8.87 5.68
C ALA A 137 18.59 -9.59 4.95
N VAL A 138 17.36 -9.15 5.16
CA VAL A 138 16.23 -9.62 4.37
C VAL A 138 16.24 -8.82 3.08
N ALA A 139 16.77 -9.41 2.01
CA ALA A 139 16.64 -8.83 0.69
C ALA A 139 15.14 -8.70 0.37
N GLY A 140 14.66 -7.46 0.29
CA GLY A 140 13.30 -7.21 -0.19
C GLY A 140 13.11 -7.89 -1.52
N LYS A 141 12.10 -8.76 -1.61
CA LYS A 141 11.67 -9.27 -2.92
C LYS A 141 11.37 -8.04 -3.76
N ARG A 142 12.10 -7.87 -4.87
CA ARG A 142 11.72 -6.88 -5.88
C ARG A 142 10.26 -7.18 -6.21
N LEU A 143 9.38 -6.22 -5.98
CA LEU A 143 8.03 -6.28 -6.52
C LEU A 143 8.24 -6.42 -8.02
N GLN A 144 8.15 -7.65 -8.53
CA GLN A 144 8.06 -7.90 -9.95
C GLN A 144 6.84 -7.07 -10.36
N SER A 145 7.07 -5.99 -11.11
CA SER A 145 5.97 -5.26 -11.74
C SER A 145 5.18 -6.31 -12.50
N ARG A 146 3.99 -6.64 -12.00
CA ARG A 146 3.08 -7.57 -12.68
C ARG A 146 2.71 -6.89 -13.99
N LYS A 147 3.48 -7.17 -15.04
CA LYS A 147 3.15 -6.72 -16.38
C LYS A 147 1.89 -7.48 -16.79
N TYR A 148 0.81 -6.74 -17.01
CA TYR A 148 -0.40 -7.30 -17.58
C TYR A 148 -0.06 -8.01 -18.90
N PRO A 149 -0.76 -9.11 -19.23
CA PRO A 149 -0.64 -9.72 -20.55
C PRO A 149 -0.80 -8.64 -21.65
N LYS A 150 0.04 -8.68 -22.69
CA LYS A 150 0.06 -7.67 -23.78
C LYS A 150 -1.33 -7.37 -24.35
N GLU A 151 -2.17 -8.39 -24.42
CA GLU A 151 -3.54 -8.28 -24.92
C GLU A 151 -4.45 -7.43 -24.03
N SER A 152 -4.31 -7.53 -22.70
CA SER A 152 -5.08 -6.72 -21.75
C SER A 152 -4.70 -5.24 -21.87
N SER A 153 -3.40 -4.94 -21.95
CA SER A 153 -2.92 -3.58 -22.19
C SER A 153 -3.37 -3.03 -23.55
N SER A 154 -3.43 -3.88 -24.59
CA SER A 154 -3.96 -3.48 -25.89
C SER A 154 -5.46 -3.16 -25.83
N LEU A 155 -6.24 -3.99 -25.14
CA LEU A 155 -7.68 -3.77 -24.96
C LEU A 155 -7.98 -2.50 -24.16
N GLU A 156 -7.20 -2.24 -23.12
CA GLU A 156 -7.29 -1.02 -22.31
C GLU A 156 -7.04 0.23 -23.15
N LYS A 157 -5.93 0.27 -23.91
CA LYS A 157 -5.63 1.39 -24.83
C LYS A 157 -6.75 1.63 -25.84
N ARG A 158 -7.32 0.55 -26.40
CA ARG A 158 -8.46 0.64 -27.33
C ARG A 158 -9.72 1.14 -26.65
N ALA A 159 -10.01 0.68 -25.43
CA ALA A 159 -11.15 1.15 -24.66
C ALA A 159 -11.02 2.65 -24.37
N ALA A 160 -9.85 3.10 -23.91
CA ALA A 160 -9.55 4.52 -23.69
C ALA A 160 -9.74 5.37 -24.95
N PHE A 161 -9.25 4.89 -26.12
CA PHE A 161 -9.46 5.57 -27.40
C PHE A 161 -10.95 5.79 -27.72
N TYR A 162 -11.77 4.73 -27.61
CA TYR A 162 -13.20 4.85 -27.89
C TYR A 162 -13.96 5.65 -26.84
N TYR A 163 -13.49 5.67 -25.58
CA TYR A 163 -14.07 6.52 -24.54
C TYR A 163 -13.82 8.01 -24.83
N ALA A 164 -12.58 8.37 -25.20
CA ALA A 164 -12.23 9.74 -25.57
C ALA A 164 -13.01 10.21 -26.82
N ASN A 165 -13.22 9.30 -27.77
CA ASN A 165 -13.93 9.57 -29.03
C ASN A 165 -15.41 9.13 -29.01
N ARG A 166 -16.02 9.04 -27.83
CA ARG A 166 -17.40 8.53 -27.66
C ARG A 166 -18.44 9.41 -28.36
N HIS A 167 -18.19 10.71 -28.49
CA HIS A 167 -19.03 11.64 -29.22
C HIS A 167 -19.10 11.29 -30.72
N ARG A 168 -18.01 10.73 -31.27
CA ARG A 168 -17.89 10.37 -32.70
C ARG A 168 -18.34 8.94 -33.01
N TYR A 169 -18.08 8.00 -32.11
CA TYR A 169 -18.31 6.57 -32.35
C TYR A 169 -19.43 5.95 -31.51
N GLY A 170 -20.05 6.73 -30.63
CA GLY A 170 -21.02 6.27 -29.64
C GLY A 170 -20.38 5.45 -28.51
N VAL A 171 -21.14 5.29 -27.41
CA VAL A 171 -20.68 4.59 -26.20
C VAL A 171 -20.62 3.05 -26.37
N VAL A 172 -21.34 2.51 -27.36
CA VAL A 172 -21.47 1.05 -27.57
C VAL A 172 -20.13 0.38 -27.81
N LYS A 173 -19.24 0.99 -28.61
CA LYS A 173 -17.91 0.44 -28.90
C LYS A 173 -17.04 0.36 -27.64
N TYR A 174 -17.04 1.44 -26.84
CA TYR A 174 -16.39 1.46 -25.54
C TYR A 174 -16.93 0.35 -24.62
N ASN A 175 -18.26 0.28 -24.44
CA ASN A 175 -18.90 -0.71 -23.56
C ASN A 175 -18.55 -2.16 -23.95
N LYS A 176 -18.48 -2.45 -25.26
CA LYS A 176 -18.07 -3.79 -25.74
C LYS A 176 -16.63 -4.12 -25.35
N LEU A 177 -15.71 -3.17 -25.49
CA LEU A 177 -14.29 -3.35 -25.14
C LEU A 177 -14.08 -3.42 -23.62
N ALA A 178 -14.74 -2.54 -22.86
CA ALA A 178 -14.76 -2.53 -21.40
C ALA A 178 -15.19 -3.90 -20.82
N ARG A 179 -16.31 -4.45 -21.30
CA ARG A 179 -16.76 -5.80 -20.88
C ARG A 179 -15.80 -6.91 -21.27
N ARG A 180 -15.15 -6.79 -22.44
CA ARG A 180 -14.12 -7.75 -22.86
C ARG A 180 -12.90 -7.68 -21.95
N LEU A 181 -12.45 -6.47 -21.59
CA LEU A 181 -11.36 -6.25 -20.64
C LEU A 181 -11.72 -6.84 -19.27
N LYS A 182 -12.91 -6.56 -18.73
CA LYS A 182 -13.40 -7.16 -17.47
C LYS A 182 -13.31 -8.68 -17.47
N ARG A 183 -13.82 -9.33 -18.52
CA ARG A 183 -13.77 -10.80 -18.65
C ARG A 183 -12.34 -11.32 -18.69
N LYS A 184 -11.45 -10.65 -19.45
CA LYS A 184 -10.05 -11.06 -19.53
C LYS A 184 -9.33 -10.93 -18.20
N LEU A 185 -9.52 -9.82 -17.49
CA LEU A 185 -8.95 -9.61 -16.16
C LEU A 185 -9.44 -10.66 -15.17
N ALA A 186 -10.73 -11.02 -15.21
CA ALA A 186 -11.29 -12.10 -14.40
C ALA A 186 -10.68 -13.47 -14.75
N SER A 187 -10.53 -13.80 -16.04
CA SER A 187 -9.95 -15.08 -16.47
C SER A 187 -8.43 -15.18 -16.27
N GLY A 188 -7.71 -14.05 -16.26
CA GLY A 188 -6.27 -13.99 -16.08
C GLY A 188 -5.81 -14.16 -14.63
N GLY A 189 -6.72 -14.06 -13.66
CA GLY A 189 -6.44 -14.27 -12.24
C GLY A 189 -6.24 -15.72 -11.82
N VAL A 190 -6.59 -16.70 -12.68
CA VAL A 190 -6.60 -18.14 -12.32
C VAL A 190 -5.27 -18.86 -12.65
N ARG A 191 -4.27 -18.18 -13.24
CA ARG A 191 -2.95 -18.79 -13.54
C ARG A 191 -1.84 -18.34 -12.60
N ALA A 192 -2.06 -18.52 -11.29
CA ALA A 192 -1.00 -18.40 -10.29
C ALA A 192 -1.06 -19.56 -9.28
N VAL A 193 -1.11 -20.79 -9.76
CA VAL A 193 -0.72 -21.99 -9.00
C VAL A 193 -0.07 -22.97 -9.98
N GLY A 194 1.13 -23.44 -9.66
CA GLY A 194 1.78 -24.58 -10.30
C GLY A 194 3.07 -24.24 -11.04
N GLY A 195 4.19 -24.46 -10.35
CA GLY A 195 5.56 -24.34 -10.83
C GLY A 195 6.52 -24.40 -9.65
#